data_AF-D9PJ59-F1
#
_entry.id   AF-D9PJ59-F1
#
_cell.length_a   1.000
_cell.length_b   1.000
_cell.length_c   1.000
_cell.angle_alpha   90.00
_cell.angle_beta   90.00
_cell.angle_gamma   90.00
#
_symmetry.space_group_name_H-M   'P 1'
#
loop_
_entity.id
_entity.type
_entity.pdbx_description
1 polymer ?
#
loop_
_entity_poly.entity_id
_entity_poly.type
_entity_poly.pdbx_seq_one_letter_code
_entity_poly.pdbx_strand_id
1 'polypeptide(L)'
;MIYVGKTGGDHTLPQNEINSLIIQKAKAGLTVTRLKGGDPFIFGRGGEEAEALVEENISFEIVPGITSAIAAPAYAGIPLTHRKFTSTVAFVTGHEDPTKTTSNIHWKSLAEGIGTIVFLMGVKNLKHITRRLT
;
A
#
# COMPACT_ATOMS: atom_id res chain seq x y z
N MET A 1 -15.72 -5.43 -17.13
CA MET A 1 -14.75 -4.78 -16.20
C MET A 1 -15.55 -3.92 -15.24
N ILE A 2 -15.34 -4.06 -13.92
CA ILE A 2 -15.99 -3.20 -12.91
C ILE A 2 -14.92 -2.29 -12.32
N TYR A 3 -15.10 -0.98 -12.46
CA TYR A 3 -14.15 -0.01 -11.94
C TYR A 3 -14.44 0.28 -10.46
N VAL A 4 -13.42 0.09 -9.62
CA VAL A 4 -13.49 0.36 -8.17
C VAL A 4 -12.32 1.23 -7.69
N GLY A 5 -11.66 1.91 -8.63
CA GLY A 5 -10.52 2.79 -8.35
C GLY A 5 -10.95 4.15 -7.79
N LYS A 6 -9.97 4.90 -7.29
CA LYS A 6 -10.15 6.30 -6.90
C LYS A 6 -9.98 7.21 -8.12
N THR A 7 -11.07 7.82 -8.57
CA THR A 7 -10.99 9.00 -9.45
C THR A 7 -11.05 10.23 -8.56
N GLY A 8 -10.16 11.19 -8.76
CA GLY A 8 -10.17 12.44 -7.98
C GLY A 8 -11.50 13.16 -8.15
N GLY A 9 -12.28 13.29 -7.07
CA GLY A 9 -13.58 13.98 -7.05
C GLY A 9 -14.81 13.08 -7.07
N ASP A 10 -14.66 11.75 -7.18
CA ASP A 10 -15.79 10.83 -7.31
C ASP A 10 -15.97 9.91 -6.09
N HIS A 11 -17.21 9.46 -5.86
CA HIS A 11 -17.56 8.54 -4.76
C HIS A 11 -16.78 7.24 -4.90
N THR A 12 -15.71 7.11 -4.10
CA THR A 12 -14.92 5.89 -4.08
C THR A 12 -15.70 4.82 -3.34
N LEU A 13 -15.88 3.65 -3.95
CA LEU A 13 -16.41 2.48 -3.25
C LEU A 13 -15.58 2.22 -1.98
N PRO A 14 -16.23 2.22 -0.79
CA PRO A 14 -15.61 1.78 0.44
C PRO A 14 -15.03 0.37 0.31
N GLN A 15 -13.95 0.07 1.05
CA GLN A 15 -13.26 -1.22 0.88
C GLN A 15 -14.12 -2.43 1.22
N ASN A 16 -14.98 -2.32 2.24
CA ASN A 16 -15.95 -3.36 2.58
C ASN A 16 -16.91 -3.64 1.41
N GLU A 17 -17.29 -2.63 0.64
CA GLU A 17 -18.13 -2.80 -0.56
C GLU A 17 -17.36 -3.47 -1.69
N ILE A 18 -16.06 -3.14 -1.86
CA ILE A 18 -15.18 -3.85 -2.80
C ILE A 18 -15.06 -5.32 -2.41
N ASN A 19 -14.82 -5.62 -1.14
CA ASN A 19 -14.72 -6.99 -0.63
C ASN A 19 -16.01 -7.76 -0.89
N SER A 20 -17.15 -7.15 -0.54
CA SER A 20 -18.50 -7.71 -0.78
C SER A 20 -18.75 -8.00 -2.26
N LEU A 21 -18.31 -7.10 -3.15
CA LEU A 21 -18.43 -7.30 -4.59
C LEU A 21 -17.61 -8.49 -5.07
N ILE A 22 -16.36 -8.64 -4.61
CA ILE A 22 -15.50 -9.78 -4.99
C ILE A 22 -16.17 -11.09 -4.53
N ILE A 23 -16.63 -11.16 -3.27
CA ILE A 23 -17.32 -12.31 -2.70
C ILE A 23 -18.58 -12.65 -3.51
N GLN A 24 -19.40 -11.64 -3.82
CA GLN A 24 -20.64 -11.83 -4.59
C GLN A 24 -20.36 -12.43 -5.96
N LYS A 25 -19.32 -11.95 -6.66
CA LYS A 25 -18.96 -12.46 -7.99
C LYS A 25 -18.37 -13.87 -7.92
N ALA A 26 -17.56 -14.17 -6.90
CA ALA A 26 -17.03 -15.51 -6.69
C ALA A 26 -18.14 -16.52 -6.36
N LYS A 27 -19.09 -16.17 -5.47
CA LYS A 27 -20.25 -17.01 -5.12
C LYS A 27 -21.21 -17.24 -6.30
N ALA A 28 -21.19 -16.36 -7.30
CA ALA A 28 -21.91 -16.57 -8.57
C ALA A 28 -21.21 -17.57 -9.51
N GLY A 29 -20.12 -18.22 -9.08
CA GLY A 29 -19.38 -19.21 -9.86
C GLY A 29 -18.42 -18.61 -10.88
N LEU A 30 -18.11 -17.31 -10.79
CA LEU A 30 -17.22 -16.64 -11.74
C LEU A 30 -15.76 -16.75 -11.30
N THR A 31 -14.85 -16.82 -12.28
CA THR A 31 -13.43 -16.53 -12.06
C THR A 31 -13.24 -15.02 -11.95
N VAL A 32 -12.85 -14.54 -10.77
CA VAL A 32 -12.72 -13.10 -10.47
C VAL A 32 -11.26 -12.70 -10.39
N THR A 33 -10.87 -11.70 -11.18
CA THR A 33 -9.54 -11.08 -11.08
C THR A 33 -9.64 -9.72 -10.41
N ARG A 34 -8.98 -9.57 -9.27
CA ARG A 34 -8.80 -8.29 -8.58
C ARG A 34 -7.52 -7.62 -9.04
N LEU A 35 -7.60 -6.80 -10.10
CA LEU A 35 -6.44 -6.07 -10.61
C LEU A 35 -6.11 -4.88 -9.70
N LYS A 36 -4.85 -4.81 -9.25
CA LYS A 36 -4.33 -3.77 -8.34
C LYS A 36 -3.06 -3.17 -8.94
N GLY A 37 -2.83 -1.88 -8.68
CA GLY A 37 -1.60 -1.20 -9.09
C GLY A 37 -0.45 -1.53 -8.14
N GLY A 38 0.73 -1.81 -8.70
CA GLY A 38 1.92 -2.14 -7.92
C GLY A 38 1.86 -3.56 -7.36
N ASP A 39 2.10 -3.70 -6.05
CA ASP A 39 2.01 -4.98 -5.36
C ASP A 39 0.73 -5.04 -4.49
N PRO A 40 -0.03 -6.16 -4.48
CA PRO A 40 -1.25 -6.28 -3.69
C PRO A 40 -1.09 -6.03 -2.19
N PHE A 41 0.07 -6.35 -1.62
CA PHE A 41 0.33 -6.35 -0.17
C PHE A 41 1.19 -5.18 0.31
N ILE A 42 1.84 -4.44 -0.58
CA ILE A 42 2.52 -3.18 -0.21
C ILE A 42 1.54 -2.00 -0.28
N PHE A 43 0.93 -1.67 0.87
CA PHE A 43 -0.08 -0.60 1.04
C PHE A 43 -1.27 -0.68 0.09
N GLY A 44 -1.51 -1.86 -0.51
CA GLY A 44 -2.58 -2.10 -1.47
C GLY A 44 -3.88 -2.59 -0.85
N ARG A 45 -3.91 -2.91 0.45
CA ARG A 45 -5.06 -3.52 1.15
C ARG A 45 -5.45 -4.92 0.64
N GLY A 46 -4.55 -5.62 -0.05
CA GLY A 46 -4.81 -6.99 -0.48
C GLY A 46 -5.02 -7.95 0.69
N GLY A 47 -4.44 -7.67 1.87
CA GLY A 47 -4.67 -8.47 3.08
C GLY A 47 -6.14 -8.44 3.53
N GLU A 48 -6.75 -7.27 3.62
CA GLU A 48 -8.17 -7.11 3.97
C GLU A 48 -9.11 -7.79 2.94
N GLU A 49 -8.74 -7.73 1.65
CA GLU A 49 -9.48 -8.43 0.59
C GLU A 49 -9.36 -9.96 0.75
N ALA A 50 -8.16 -10.46 1.10
CA ALA A 50 -7.90 -11.87 1.32
C ALA A 50 -8.60 -12.43 2.58
N GLU A 51 -8.56 -11.69 3.70
CA GLU A 51 -9.26 -12.05 4.94
C GLU A 51 -10.76 -12.26 4.69
N ALA A 52 -11.39 -11.34 3.98
CA ALA A 52 -12.82 -11.44 3.65
C ALA A 52 -13.15 -12.66 2.77
N LEU A 53 -12.23 -13.10 1.90
CA LEU A 53 -12.42 -14.33 1.11
C LEU A 53 -12.24 -15.59 1.95
N VAL A 54 -11.31 -15.59 2.90
CA VAL A 54 -11.10 -16.69 3.85
C VAL A 54 -12.34 -16.90 4.71
N GLU A 55 -12.92 -15.82 5.26
CA GLU A 55 -14.15 -15.88 6.07
C GLU A 55 -15.33 -16.53 5.32
N GLU A 56 -15.35 -16.39 4.00
CA GLU A 56 -16.39 -16.94 3.12
C GLU A 56 -16.01 -18.29 2.47
N ASN A 57 -14.88 -18.89 2.88
CA ASN A 57 -14.34 -20.13 2.32
C ASN A 57 -14.14 -20.08 0.79
N ILE A 58 -13.74 -18.92 0.26
CA ILE A 58 -13.46 -18.73 -1.16
C ILE A 58 -11.96 -18.88 -1.39
N SER A 59 -11.58 -19.83 -2.25
CA SER A 59 -10.18 -20.01 -2.65
C SER A 59 -9.70 -18.84 -3.52
N PHE A 60 -8.46 -18.41 -3.29
CA PHE A 60 -7.81 -17.37 -4.07
C PHE A 60 -6.30 -17.62 -4.13
N GLU A 61 -5.64 -16.90 -5.02
CA GLU A 61 -4.18 -16.81 -5.07
C GLU A 61 -3.75 -15.35 -5.09
N ILE A 62 -2.53 -15.09 -4.63
CA ILE A 62 -1.91 -13.77 -4.70
C ILE A 62 -0.81 -13.83 -5.75
N VAL A 63 -0.95 -13.00 -6.78
CA VAL A 63 0.09 -12.79 -7.78
C VAL A 63 0.86 -11.51 -7.40
N PRO A 64 2.13 -11.62 -6.97
CA PRO A 64 2.92 -10.46 -6.60
C PRO A 64 3.16 -9.52 -7.78
N GLY A 65 3.34 -8.24 -7.49
CA GLY A 65 3.62 -7.22 -8.49
C GLY A 65 4.86 -6.41 -8.15
N ILE A 66 5.28 -5.56 -9.09
CA ILE A 66 6.39 -4.63 -8.85
C ILE A 66 5.86 -3.36 -8.20
N THR A 67 6.18 -3.16 -6.92
CA THR A 67 5.78 -1.96 -6.18
C THR A 67 6.46 -0.69 -6.70
N SER A 68 5.73 0.43 -6.68
CA SER A 68 6.28 1.75 -7.00
C SER A 68 7.41 2.16 -6.06
N ALA A 69 7.44 1.61 -4.84
CA ALA A 69 8.50 1.85 -3.87
C ALA A 69 9.89 1.48 -4.39
N ILE A 70 9.97 0.50 -5.31
CA ILE A 70 11.22 0.03 -5.93
C ILE A 70 11.31 0.52 -7.37
N ALA A 71 10.23 0.44 -8.14
CA ALA A 71 10.24 0.81 -9.55
C ALA A 71 10.54 2.29 -9.76
N ALA A 72 9.87 3.19 -9.04
CA ALA A 72 10.07 4.63 -9.23
C ALA A 72 11.53 5.08 -9.02
N PRO A 73 12.21 4.74 -7.91
CA PRO A 73 13.61 5.12 -7.73
C PRO A 73 14.54 4.41 -8.74
N ALA A 74 14.28 3.16 -9.12
CA ALA A 74 15.08 2.47 -10.14
C ALA A 74 15.01 3.18 -11.50
N TYR A 75 13.82 3.57 -11.95
CA TYR A 75 13.64 4.34 -13.19
C TYR A 75 14.20 5.77 -13.10
N ALA A 76 14.35 6.31 -11.89
CA ALA A 76 15.00 7.59 -11.64
C ALA A 76 16.54 7.47 -11.49
N GLY A 77 17.12 6.27 -11.59
CA GLY A 77 18.56 6.05 -11.39
C GLY A 77 19.00 6.11 -9.92
N ILE A 78 18.09 5.95 -8.97
CA ILE A 78 18.33 6.01 -7.53
C ILE A 78 18.26 4.58 -6.96
N PRO A 79 19.40 3.92 -6.67
CA PRO A 79 19.36 2.62 -6.01
C PRO A 79 18.97 2.78 -4.54
N LEU A 80 18.03 1.95 -4.06
CA LEU A 80 17.56 1.99 -2.67
C LEU A 80 18.59 1.43 -1.67
N THR A 81 19.47 0.55 -2.15
CA THR A 81 20.58 0.01 -1.37
C THR A 81 21.86 0.14 -2.14
N HIS A 82 22.95 0.32 -1.41
CA HIS A 82 24.28 0.33 -2.00
C HIS A 82 25.28 0.03 -0.90
N ARG A 83 26.25 -0.84 -1.20
CA ARG A 83 27.19 -1.39 -0.21
C ARG A 83 27.94 -0.34 0.61
N LYS A 84 28.18 0.85 0.04
CA LYS A 84 28.87 1.96 0.70
C LYS A 84 27.93 2.92 1.47
N PHE A 85 26.62 2.85 1.27
CA PHE A 85 25.67 3.84 1.78
C PHE A 85 24.72 3.27 2.84
N THR A 86 24.04 2.16 2.55
CA THR A 86 23.09 1.57 3.50
C THR A 86 22.83 0.09 3.23
N SER A 87 22.60 -0.67 4.30
CA SER A 87 22.06 -2.04 4.29
C SER A 87 20.58 -2.08 4.68
N THR A 88 19.97 -0.94 5.01
CA THR A 88 18.59 -0.85 5.49
C THR A 88 17.74 0.02 4.57
N VAL A 89 16.51 -0.44 4.33
CA VAL A 89 15.46 0.28 3.62
C VAL A 89 14.17 0.14 4.40
N ALA A 90 13.42 1.23 4.55
CA ALA A 90 12.07 1.21 5.09
C ALA A 90 11.07 1.75 4.07
N PHE A 91 9.95 1.04 3.88
CA PHE A 91 8.79 1.53 3.16
C PHE A 91 7.74 1.99 4.16
N VAL A 92 7.30 3.24 4.04
CA VAL A 92 6.43 3.88 5.03
C VAL A 92 5.27 4.55 4.30
N THR A 93 4.05 4.42 4.82
CA THR A 93 2.94 5.25 4.35
C THR A 93 3.05 6.64 4.96
N GLY A 94 3.04 7.67 4.12
CA GLY A 94 2.90 9.05 4.56
C GLY A 94 1.45 9.45 4.82
N HIS A 95 0.50 8.54 4.59
CA HIS A 95 -0.91 8.70 4.91
C HIS A 95 -1.28 7.73 6.03
N GLU A 96 -1.23 8.20 7.26
CA GLU A 96 -1.86 7.52 8.39
C GLU A 96 -3.33 7.92 8.47
N ASP A 97 -4.14 7.06 9.11
CA ASP A 97 -5.53 7.34 9.37
C ASP A 97 -5.66 8.67 10.16
N PRO A 98 -6.31 9.70 9.59
CA PRO A 98 -6.41 11.02 10.22
C PRO A 98 -7.24 11.01 11.52
N THR A 99 -7.99 9.93 11.80
CA THR A 99 -8.74 9.76 13.05
C THR A 99 -7.86 9.28 14.21
N LYS A 100 -6.64 8.79 13.93
CA LYS A 100 -5.70 8.36 14.97
C LYS A 100 -5.10 9.58 15.66
N THR A 101 -5.21 9.61 16.98
CA THR A 101 -4.58 10.62 17.85
C THR A 101 -3.07 10.43 17.97
N THR A 102 -2.58 9.21 17.75
CA THR A 102 -1.15 8.87 17.78
C THR A 102 -0.72 8.18 16.49
N SER A 103 0.42 8.61 15.97
CA SER A 103 1.10 7.94 14.86
C SER A 103 1.60 6.57 15.32
N ASN A 104 1.40 5.55 14.50
CA ASN A 104 2.02 4.23 14.69
C ASN A 104 3.46 4.20 14.17
N ILE A 105 3.93 5.30 13.57
CA ILE A 105 5.28 5.43 13.05
C ILE A 105 6.22 5.82 14.18
N HIS A 106 7.21 4.97 14.43
CA HIS A 106 8.33 5.27 15.33
C HIS A 106 9.33 6.21 14.65
N TRP A 107 8.98 7.50 14.58
CA TRP A 107 9.74 8.53 13.84
C TRP A 107 11.22 8.59 14.20
N LYS A 108 11.55 8.48 15.49
CA LYS A 108 12.95 8.49 15.96
C LYS A 108 13.77 7.35 15.34
N SER A 109 13.23 6.14 15.33
CA SER A 109 13.89 4.97 14.75
C SER A 109 14.06 5.10 13.24
N LEU A 110 13.11 5.73 12.54
CA LEU A 110 13.27 6.03 11.13
C LEU A 110 14.38 7.06 10.88
N ALA A 111 14.39 8.15 11.64
CA ALA A 111 15.36 9.24 11.48
C ALA A 111 16.80 8.81 11.80
N GLU A 112 16.98 7.99 12.85
CA GLU A 112 18.31 7.64 13.37
C GLU A 112 18.82 6.27 12.87
N GLY A 113 17.92 5.35 12.53
CA GLY A 113 18.27 3.92 12.33
C GLY A 113 18.20 3.40 10.89
N ILE A 114 17.58 4.16 9.97
CA ILE A 114 17.33 3.68 8.60
C ILE A 114 18.08 4.55 7.59
N GLY A 115 18.89 3.92 6.72
CA GLY A 115 19.69 4.65 5.74
C GLY A 115 18.92 5.08 4.49
N THR A 116 17.86 4.38 4.08
CA THR A 116 16.98 4.83 2.99
C THR A 116 15.52 4.63 3.36
N ILE A 117 14.72 5.68 3.24
CA ILE A 117 13.30 5.68 3.62
C ILE A 117 12.48 6.07 2.38
N VAL A 118 11.54 5.23 1.99
CA VAL A 118 10.62 5.50 0.88
C VAL A 118 9.22 5.75 1.43
N PHE A 119 8.74 6.99 1.28
CA PHE A 119 7.38 7.37 1.67
C PHE A 119 6.41 7.21 0.50
N LEU A 120 5.43 6.31 0.64
CA LEU A 120 4.30 6.17 -0.28
C LEU A 120 3.14 7.04 0.20
N MET A 121 2.37 7.64 -0.71
CA MET A 121 1.23 8.50 -0.38
C MET A 121 1.59 9.71 0.53
N GLY A 122 2.86 10.17 0.52
CA GLY A 122 3.35 11.19 1.45
C GLY A 122 3.20 12.64 1.00
N VAL A 123 2.86 12.92 -0.27
CA VAL A 123 2.93 14.27 -0.84
C VAL A 123 2.12 15.31 -0.05
N LYS A 124 0.88 14.98 0.32
CA LYS A 124 0.01 15.89 1.10
C LYS A 124 0.58 16.19 2.50
N ASN A 125 1.31 15.25 3.09
CA ASN A 125 1.84 15.33 4.45
C ASN A 125 3.35 15.63 4.48
N LEU A 126 3.95 16.02 3.35
CA LEU A 126 5.40 16.15 3.19
C LEU A 126 6.03 17.05 4.26
N LYS A 127 5.43 18.22 4.54
CA LYS A 127 5.92 19.15 5.58
C LYS A 127 5.94 18.54 6.99
N HIS A 128 4.98 17.68 7.30
CA HIS A 128 4.93 16.98 8.58
C HIS A 128 6.01 15.91 8.66
N ILE A 129 6.12 15.10 7.60
CA ILE A 129 7.10 14.03 7.48
C ILE A 129 8.52 14.59 7.64
N THR A 130 8.88 15.63 6.90
CA THR A 130 10.22 16.21 6.96
C THR A 130 10.54 16.76 8.34
N ARG A 131 9.58 17.38 9.03
CA ARG A 131 9.77 17.90 10.40
C ARG A 131 10.01 16.79 11.43
N ARG A 132 9.46 15.60 11.20
CA ARG A 132 9.62 14.45 12.12
C ARG A 132 10.95 13.71 11.92
N LEU A 133 11.65 13.96 10.80
CA LEU A 133 12.92 13.33 10.45
C LEU A 133 14.14 14.20 10.79
N THR A 134 13.93 15.41 11.31
CA THR A 134 14.93 16.38 11.76
C THR A 134 14.79 16.62 13.25
#